data_AF-A0A091VAT1-F1
#
_entry.id   AF-A0A091VAT1-F1
#
_cell.length_a   1.000
_cell.length_b   1.000
_cell.length_c   1.000
_cell.angle_alpha   90.00
_cell.angle_beta   90.00
_cell.angle_gamma   90.00
#
_symmetry.space_group_name_H-M   'P 1'
#
loop_
_entity.id
_entity.type
_entity.pdbx_description
1 polymer ?
#
loop_
_entity_poly.entity_id
_entity_poly.type
_entity_poly.pdbx_seq_one_letter_code
_entity_poly.pdbx_strand_id
1 'polypeptide(L)'
;MSELALEELSALAAIYCEPDACEVLAVSETHGITFRIQISVKELLDTDVLLKLLFHLPVNYPSTLPDISVSSDQLTRAQCMDVKDKLLEQAKKHLSEPMVHDLILWIQQHLKYVIKQSATVCNAKTTLSKGTSTEDGIWMLLLHLDHMRAKAKYVKTVEKWASDLRLTGRLMFMGKIILILLQGDRSNIKEYLILQKTSKVDVDSSGKKCKEKMISVLCETKVQSQHKRFQTFEVKEYSTLDELNKEFETAELTTLFSEFVPPLLR
;
A
#
# COMPACT_ATOMS: atom_id res chain seq x y z
N MET A 1 -9.84 -32.81 1.06
CA MET A 1 -10.18 -31.38 1.05
C MET A 1 -9.98 -30.82 2.45
N SER A 2 -9.43 -29.62 2.58
CA SER A 2 -9.22 -28.98 3.89
C SER A 2 -10.54 -28.47 4.47
N GLU A 3 -10.86 -28.82 5.71
CA GLU A 3 -12.04 -28.34 6.44
C GLU A 3 -12.05 -26.80 6.53
N LEU A 4 -10.88 -26.20 6.74
CA LEU A 4 -10.68 -24.75 6.79
C LEU A 4 -11.09 -24.05 5.48
N ALA A 5 -10.91 -24.70 4.32
CA ALA A 5 -11.29 -24.13 3.03
C ALA A 5 -12.81 -24.08 2.84
N LEU A 6 -13.52 -25.07 3.37
CA LEU A 6 -14.98 -25.14 3.34
C LEU A 6 -15.60 -24.14 4.33
N GLU A 7 -15.03 -24.03 5.52
CA GLU A 7 -15.44 -23.03 6.52
C GLU A 7 -15.24 -21.60 5.99
N GLU A 8 -14.08 -21.32 5.39
CA GLU A 8 -13.81 -20.02 4.78
C GLU A 8 -14.79 -19.72 3.64
N LEU A 9 -15.07 -20.68 2.76
CA LEU A 9 -16.05 -20.51 1.69
C LEU A 9 -17.45 -20.20 2.27
N SER A 10 -17.86 -20.92 3.31
CA SER A 10 -19.15 -20.68 3.96
C SER A 10 -19.22 -19.28 4.59
N ALA A 11 -18.14 -18.82 5.20
CA ALA A 11 -18.05 -17.47 5.76
C ALA A 11 -18.11 -16.41 4.66
N LEU A 12 -17.39 -16.61 3.54
CA LEU A 12 -17.41 -15.70 2.40
C LEU A 12 -18.80 -15.61 1.77
N ALA A 13 -19.50 -16.73 1.61
CA ALA A 13 -20.87 -16.75 1.09
C ALA A 13 -21.85 -16.00 1.99
N ALA A 14 -21.62 -16.00 3.31
CA ALA A 14 -22.43 -15.22 4.26
C ALA A 14 -22.11 -13.72 4.21
N ILE A 15 -20.85 -13.35 3.98
CA ILE A 15 -20.42 -11.95 3.86
C ILE A 15 -20.87 -11.33 2.53
N TYR A 16 -20.76 -12.08 1.43
CA TYR A 16 -21.10 -11.66 0.08
C TYR A 16 -22.42 -12.32 -0.37
N CYS A 17 -23.49 -12.04 0.38
CA CYS A 17 -24.80 -12.67 0.21
C CYS A 17 -25.68 -12.03 -0.88
N GLU A 18 -25.23 -10.94 -1.50
CA GLU A 18 -25.91 -10.31 -2.62
C GLU A 18 -25.94 -11.23 -3.86
N PRO A 19 -26.99 -11.15 -4.71
CA PRO A 19 -27.04 -11.91 -5.96
C PRO A 19 -25.78 -11.67 -6.81
N ASP A 20 -25.19 -12.76 -7.32
CA ASP A 20 -23.96 -12.76 -8.12
C ASP A 20 -22.67 -12.27 -7.41
N ALA A 21 -22.73 -11.94 -6.12
CA ALA A 21 -21.57 -11.49 -5.36
C ALA A 21 -20.62 -12.63 -4.96
N CYS A 22 -21.14 -13.84 -4.72
CA CYS A 22 -20.36 -15.05 -4.51
C CYS A 22 -20.99 -16.23 -5.27
N GLU A 23 -20.29 -16.74 -6.29
CA GLU A 23 -20.73 -17.89 -7.09
C GLU A 23 -19.72 -19.04 -6.96
N VAL A 24 -20.18 -20.18 -6.46
CA VAL A 24 -19.36 -21.40 -6.40
C VAL A 24 -19.44 -22.13 -7.73
N LEU A 25 -18.31 -22.27 -8.42
CA LEU A 25 -18.26 -22.85 -9.76
C LEU A 25 -17.99 -24.36 -9.72
N ALA A 26 -17.12 -24.80 -8.80
CA ALA A 26 -16.79 -26.20 -8.65
C ALA A 26 -16.32 -26.50 -7.22
N VAL A 27 -16.75 -27.63 -6.69
CA VAL A 27 -16.27 -28.19 -5.42
C VAL A 27 -15.88 -29.63 -5.70
N SER A 28 -14.60 -29.95 -5.51
CA SER A 28 -14.07 -31.29 -5.77
C SER A 28 -13.10 -31.70 -4.68
N GLU A 29 -13.28 -32.90 -4.13
CA GLU A 29 -12.37 -33.42 -3.11
C GLU A 29 -10.94 -33.61 -3.61
N THR A 30 -10.78 -33.84 -4.92
CA THR A 30 -9.50 -34.14 -5.58
C THR A 30 -8.88 -32.93 -6.26
N HIS A 31 -9.70 -31.98 -6.75
CA HIS A 31 -9.22 -30.80 -7.47
C HIS A 31 -9.30 -29.52 -6.64
N GLY A 32 -9.98 -29.52 -5.50
CA GLY A 32 -10.16 -28.33 -4.66
C GLY A 32 -11.44 -27.57 -4.97
N ILE A 33 -11.48 -26.30 -4.58
CA ILE A 33 -12.67 -25.45 -4.63
C ILE A 33 -12.41 -24.28 -5.57
N THR A 34 -13.32 -24.03 -6.51
CA THR A 34 -13.26 -22.87 -7.39
C THR A 34 -14.53 -22.04 -7.23
N PHE A 35 -14.37 -20.75 -6.94
CA PHE A 35 -15.48 -19.83 -6.78
C PHE A 35 -15.10 -18.42 -7.25
N ARG A 36 -16.11 -17.64 -7.60
CA ARG A 36 -15.97 -16.26 -8.04
C ARG A 36 -16.60 -15.34 -7.01
N ILE A 37 -15.89 -14.26 -6.68
CA ILE A 37 -16.43 -13.16 -5.87
C ILE A 37 -16.42 -11.89 -6.71
N GLN A 38 -17.54 -11.18 -6.69
CA GLN A 38 -17.68 -9.88 -7.33
C GLN A 38 -17.75 -8.80 -6.26
N ILE A 39 -16.88 -7.79 -6.36
CA ILE A 39 -16.88 -6.64 -5.45
C ILE A 39 -16.97 -5.34 -6.24
N SER A 40 -17.70 -4.38 -5.69
CA SER A 40 -17.65 -2.98 -6.12
C SER A 40 -16.65 -2.23 -5.24
N VAL A 41 -15.71 -1.53 -5.87
CA VAL A 41 -14.78 -0.64 -5.18
C VAL A 41 -15.12 0.80 -5.57
N LYS A 42 -15.62 1.57 -4.60
CA LYS A 42 -16.02 2.97 -4.79
C LYS A 42 -14.80 3.83 -5.08
N GLU A 43 -14.70 4.38 -6.29
CA GLU A 43 -13.72 5.42 -6.59
C GLU A 43 -14.20 6.80 -6.12
N LEU A 44 -13.26 7.73 -5.86
CA LEU A 44 -13.59 9.08 -5.37
C LEU A 44 -14.17 9.99 -6.47
N LEU A 45 -14.32 9.47 -7.70
CA LEU A 45 -14.70 10.19 -8.92
C LEU A 45 -16.00 9.63 -9.56
N ASP A 46 -16.94 9.19 -8.72
CA ASP A 46 -18.32 8.81 -9.07
C ASP A 46 -18.54 7.59 -9.99
N THR A 47 -17.52 6.76 -10.25
CA THR A 47 -17.71 5.44 -10.88
C THR A 47 -17.16 4.31 -10.02
N ASP A 48 -18.04 3.40 -9.64
CA ASP A 48 -17.69 2.15 -8.98
C ASP A 48 -16.93 1.23 -9.94
N VAL A 49 -15.73 0.78 -9.54
CA VAL A 49 -14.97 -0.24 -10.29
C VAL A 49 -15.43 -1.61 -9.85
N LEU A 50 -15.94 -2.40 -10.80
CA LEU A 50 -16.40 -3.75 -10.57
C LEU A 50 -15.25 -4.74 -10.80
N LEU A 51 -14.84 -5.43 -9.75
CA LEU A 51 -13.83 -6.50 -9.83
C LEU A 51 -14.51 -7.86 -9.73
N LYS A 52 -14.18 -8.74 -10.67
CA LYS A 52 -14.52 -10.17 -10.67
C LYS A 52 -13.26 -10.95 -10.32
N LEU A 53 -13.21 -11.47 -9.10
CA LEU A 53 -12.11 -12.23 -8.53
C LEU A 53 -12.46 -13.72 -8.56
N LEU A 54 -11.71 -14.51 -9.32
CA LEU A 54 -11.83 -15.96 -9.35
C LEU A 54 -10.75 -16.56 -8.46
N PHE A 55 -11.16 -17.34 -7.48
CA PHE A 55 -10.27 -18.08 -6.58
C PHE A 55 -10.36 -19.57 -6.86
N HIS A 56 -9.21 -20.21 -6.92
CA HIS A 56 -9.08 -21.66 -6.88
C HIS A 56 -8.24 -22.05 -5.66
N LEU A 57 -8.89 -22.71 -4.70
CA LEU A 57 -8.26 -23.25 -3.50
C LEU A 57 -7.84 -24.69 -3.78
N PRO A 58 -6.53 -24.98 -3.93
CA PRO A 58 -6.07 -26.35 -4.12
C PRO A 58 -6.33 -27.21 -2.88
N VAL A 59 -6.25 -28.53 -3.03
CA VAL A 59 -6.52 -29.49 -1.93
C VAL A 59 -5.67 -29.27 -0.67
N ASN A 60 -4.48 -28.68 -0.81
CA ASN A 60 -3.53 -28.41 0.28
C ASN A 60 -3.66 -26.99 0.87
N TYR A 61 -4.65 -26.22 0.43
CA TYR A 61 -4.97 -24.92 1.03
C TYR A 61 -5.37 -25.08 2.51
N PRO A 62 -4.95 -24.21 3.44
CA PRO A 62 -4.18 -22.96 3.26
C PRO A 62 -2.65 -23.10 3.30
N SER A 63 -2.10 -24.31 3.34
CA SER A 63 -0.65 -24.53 3.30
C SER A 63 -0.03 -24.21 1.94
N THR A 64 -0.84 -24.16 0.89
CA THR A 64 -0.48 -23.70 -0.45
C THR A 64 -1.31 -22.49 -0.86
N LEU A 65 -0.72 -21.60 -1.68
CA LEU A 65 -1.40 -20.41 -2.16
C LEU A 65 -2.62 -20.74 -3.03
N PRO A 66 -3.68 -19.91 -2.98
CA PRO A 66 -4.76 -20.00 -3.96
C PRO A 66 -4.27 -19.52 -5.33
N ASP A 67 -4.84 -20.06 -6.41
CA ASP A 67 -4.74 -19.40 -7.72
C ASP A 67 -5.82 -18.33 -7.82
N ILE A 68 -5.42 -17.15 -8.28
CA ILE A 68 -6.24 -15.94 -8.30
C ILE A 68 -6.26 -15.46 -9.74
N SER A 69 -7.46 -15.25 -10.28
CA SER A 69 -7.64 -14.54 -11.55
C SER A 69 -8.50 -13.31 -11.34
N VAL A 70 -8.07 -12.20 -11.92
CA VAL A 70 -8.72 -10.89 -11.75
C VAL A 70 -9.20 -10.42 -13.11
N SER A 71 -10.45 -9.98 -13.17
CA SER A 71 -11.04 -9.39 -14.37
C SER A 71 -11.93 -8.22 -13.99
N SER A 72 -11.98 -7.21 -14.86
CA SER A 72 -12.84 -6.04 -14.71
C SER A 72 -13.10 -5.44 -16.08
N ASP A 73 -14.32 -4.96 -16.29
CA ASP A 73 -14.70 -4.30 -17.54
C ASP A 73 -14.21 -2.84 -17.57
N GLN A 74 -13.88 -2.27 -16.40
CA GLN A 74 -13.35 -0.91 -16.26
C GLN A 74 -11.81 -0.84 -16.26
N LEU A 75 -11.12 -1.98 -16.06
CA LEU A 75 -9.66 -2.03 -16.00
C LEU A 75 -9.05 -2.63 -17.26
N THR A 76 -7.87 -2.14 -17.62
CA THR A 76 -7.06 -2.76 -18.67
C THR A 76 -6.56 -4.14 -18.23
N ARG A 77 -6.21 -4.98 -19.21
CA ARG A 77 -5.61 -6.30 -18.94
C ARG A 77 -4.32 -6.21 -18.12
N ALA A 78 -3.52 -5.17 -18.34
CA ALA A 78 -2.29 -4.93 -17.56
C ALA A 78 -2.61 -4.61 -16.09
N GLN A 79 -3.57 -3.72 -15.84
CA GLN A 79 -4.02 -3.39 -14.49
C GLN A 79 -4.60 -4.62 -13.76
N CYS A 80 -5.35 -5.47 -14.46
CA CYS A 80 -5.84 -6.72 -13.88
C CYS A 80 -4.69 -7.67 -13.48
N MET A 81 -3.62 -7.74 -14.29
CA MET A 81 -2.43 -8.51 -13.96
C MET A 81 -1.70 -7.94 -12.74
N ASP A 82 -1.56 -6.62 -12.65
CA ASP A 82 -0.91 -5.98 -11.50
C ASP A 82 -1.70 -6.21 -10.20
N VAL A 83 -3.04 -6.18 -10.27
CA VAL A 83 -3.92 -6.54 -9.15
C VAL A 83 -3.73 -8.00 -8.75
N LYS A 84 -3.69 -8.93 -9.72
CA LYS A 84 -3.40 -10.34 -9.46
C LYS A 84 -2.06 -10.51 -8.75
N ASP A 85 -0.99 -9.90 -9.26
CA ASP A 85 0.35 -10.04 -8.72
C ASP A 85 0.45 -9.50 -7.30
N LYS A 86 -0.20 -8.37 -7.01
CA LYS A 86 -0.25 -7.80 -5.66
C LYS A 86 -1.05 -8.66 -4.70
N LEU A 87 -2.17 -9.24 -5.12
CA LEU A 87 -2.94 -10.18 -4.30
C LEU A 87 -2.09 -11.43 -3.97
N LEU A 88 -1.34 -11.97 -4.93
CA LEU A 88 -0.44 -13.10 -4.69
C LEU A 88 0.72 -12.75 -3.76
N GLU A 89 1.25 -11.52 -3.83
CA GLU A 89 2.25 -11.03 -2.85
C GLU A 89 1.69 -10.95 -1.43
N GLN A 90 0.45 -10.51 -1.26
CA GLN A 90 -0.19 -10.50 0.05
C GLN A 90 -0.47 -11.92 0.54
N ALA A 91 -0.94 -12.81 -0.33
CA ALA A 91 -1.27 -14.20 0.01
C ALA A 91 -0.07 -14.93 0.66
N LYS A 92 1.15 -14.65 0.21
CA LYS A 92 2.39 -15.20 0.78
C LYS A 92 2.61 -14.85 2.26
N LYS A 93 2.00 -13.78 2.76
CA LYS A 93 2.14 -13.33 4.16
C LYS A 93 1.20 -14.08 5.11
N HIS A 94 0.16 -14.73 4.57
CA HIS A 94 -0.90 -15.40 5.31
C HIS A 94 -0.85 -16.93 5.12
N LEU A 95 0.32 -17.48 4.75
CA LEU A 95 0.47 -18.92 4.57
C LEU A 95 0.10 -19.68 5.86
N SER A 96 -0.65 -20.77 5.68
CA SER A 96 -1.20 -21.63 6.75
C SER A 96 -2.46 -21.11 7.44
N GLU A 97 -3.01 -19.97 7.02
CA GLU A 97 -4.30 -19.44 7.50
C GLU A 97 -5.25 -19.17 6.32
N PRO A 98 -6.58 -19.29 6.50
CA PRO A 98 -7.56 -18.77 5.54
C PRO A 98 -7.27 -17.29 5.26
N MET A 99 -7.19 -16.91 3.99
CA MET A 99 -6.64 -15.62 3.56
C MET A 99 -7.50 -14.89 2.53
N VAL A 100 -8.52 -15.54 1.96
CA VAL A 100 -9.29 -14.99 0.84
C VAL A 100 -10.03 -13.72 1.26
N HIS A 101 -10.63 -13.70 2.46
CA HIS A 101 -11.33 -12.51 2.93
C HIS A 101 -10.36 -11.33 3.14
N ASP A 102 -9.21 -11.57 3.75
CA ASP A 102 -8.17 -10.55 3.96
C ASP A 102 -7.63 -9.98 2.64
N LEU A 103 -7.45 -10.85 1.64
CA LEU A 103 -7.06 -10.45 0.29
C LEU A 103 -8.09 -9.52 -0.36
N ILE A 104 -9.38 -9.82 -0.18
CA ILE A 104 -10.47 -9.00 -0.72
C ILE A 104 -10.52 -7.65 -0.02
N LEU A 105 -10.45 -7.62 1.31
CA LEU A 105 -10.40 -6.38 2.09
C LEU A 105 -9.19 -5.52 1.68
N TRP A 106 -8.03 -6.16 1.50
CA TRP A 106 -6.82 -5.46 1.11
C TRP A 106 -6.98 -4.78 -0.24
N ILE A 107 -7.49 -5.47 -1.26
CA ILE A 107 -7.64 -4.85 -2.58
C ILE A 107 -8.73 -3.78 -2.59
N GLN A 108 -9.82 -3.93 -1.83
CA GLN A 108 -10.83 -2.89 -1.68
C GLN A 108 -10.22 -1.57 -1.17
N GLN A 109 -9.23 -1.65 -0.28
CA GLN A 109 -8.53 -0.49 0.27
C GLN A 109 -7.42 0.05 -0.63
N HIS A 110 -6.78 -0.79 -1.45
CA HIS A 110 -5.55 -0.45 -2.18
C HIS A 110 -5.68 -0.45 -3.71
N LEU A 111 -6.87 -0.70 -4.27
CA LEU A 111 -7.09 -0.81 -5.72
C LEU A 111 -6.54 0.39 -6.51
N LYS A 112 -6.80 1.61 -6.04
CA LYS A 112 -6.33 2.85 -6.67
C LYS A 112 -4.81 2.90 -6.81
N TYR A 113 -4.09 2.46 -5.77
CA TYR A 113 -2.63 2.42 -5.77
C TYR A 113 -2.11 1.45 -6.82
N VAL A 114 -2.72 0.26 -6.90
CA VAL A 114 -2.30 -0.78 -7.84
C VAL A 114 -2.53 -0.34 -9.29
N ILE A 115 -3.69 0.27 -9.57
CA ILE A 115 -4.05 0.74 -10.92
C ILE A 115 -3.19 1.94 -11.36
N LYS A 116 -2.91 2.90 -10.45
CA LYS A 116 -2.07 4.08 -10.75
C LYS A 116 -0.62 3.70 -11.10
N GLN A 117 -0.09 2.60 -10.55
CA GLN A 117 1.24 2.10 -10.92
C GLN A 117 1.29 1.59 -12.37
N SER A 118 0.24 0.94 -12.85
CA SER A 118 0.17 0.36 -14.20
C SER A 118 0.24 1.41 -15.32
N ALA A 119 -0.39 2.57 -15.13
CA ALA A 119 -0.41 3.67 -16.11
C ALA A 119 0.98 4.28 -16.39
N THR A 120 1.97 4.03 -15.51
CA THR A 120 3.34 4.53 -15.66
C THR A 120 4.26 3.51 -16.35
N VAL A 121 3.80 2.26 -16.58
CA VAL A 121 4.66 1.12 -16.95
C VAL A 121 4.41 0.60 -18.37
N CYS A 122 3.38 1.06 -19.08
CA CYS A 122 3.10 0.60 -20.44
C CYS A 122 4.01 1.26 -21.51
N ASN A 123 5.33 0.98 -21.45
CA ASN A 123 6.17 0.91 -22.64
C ASN A 123 7.46 0.11 -22.40
N ALA A 124 7.36 -1.20 -22.17
CA ALA A 124 8.47 -2.12 -22.44
C ALA A 124 7.94 -3.55 -22.60
N LYS A 125 7.77 -3.98 -23.86
CA LYS A 125 7.61 -5.41 -24.16
C LYS A 125 8.96 -6.10 -23.95
N THR A 126 8.91 -7.18 -23.17
CA THR A 126 9.57 -8.46 -23.42
C THR A 126 11.09 -8.44 -23.67
N THR A 127 11.86 -8.90 -22.69
CA THR A 127 12.66 -10.13 -22.80
C THR A 127 13.16 -10.62 -21.44
N LEU A 128 13.07 -11.94 -21.30
CA LEU A 128 13.67 -12.77 -20.27
C LEU A 128 15.21 -12.60 -20.25
N SER A 129 15.78 -12.06 -19.18
CA SER A 129 17.18 -12.36 -18.80
C SER A 129 17.47 -12.04 -17.34
N LYS A 130 17.94 -13.08 -16.66
CA LYS A 130 18.53 -13.14 -15.33
C LYS A 130 19.70 -12.14 -15.18
N GLY A 131 19.71 -11.39 -14.08
CA GLY A 131 20.89 -10.67 -13.59
C GLY A 131 20.73 -9.15 -13.52
N THR A 132 20.66 -8.62 -12.30
CA THR A 132 21.11 -7.27 -11.88
C THR A 132 21.02 -6.16 -12.94
N SER A 133 19.92 -5.40 -12.93
CA SER A 133 19.96 -4.00 -13.36
C SER A 133 18.99 -3.18 -12.51
N THR A 134 19.56 -2.11 -11.96
CA THR A 134 18.99 -1.10 -11.09
C THR A 134 17.72 -0.52 -11.71
N GLU A 135 16.60 -0.56 -10.99
CA GLU A 135 15.45 0.29 -11.32
C GLU A 135 15.81 1.73 -10.96
N ASP A 136 16.63 2.38 -11.81
CA ASP A 136 17.04 3.77 -11.66
C ASP A 136 15.83 4.68 -11.80
N GLY A 137 15.31 5.13 -10.67
CA GLY A 137 14.23 6.09 -10.61
C GLY A 137 14.11 6.65 -9.20
N ILE A 138 13.79 7.93 -9.12
CA ILE A 138 13.56 8.59 -7.83
C ILE A 138 12.17 8.21 -7.36
N TRP A 139 12.06 7.74 -6.13
CA TRP A 139 10.80 7.43 -5.47
C TRP A 139 10.45 8.51 -4.47
N MET A 140 9.17 8.61 -4.16
CA MET A 140 8.62 9.50 -3.17
C MET A 140 7.73 8.70 -2.22
N LEU A 141 7.82 9.00 -0.93
CA LEU A 141 7.07 8.35 0.13
C LEU A 141 6.48 9.43 1.04
N LEU A 142 5.16 9.41 1.24
CA LEU A 142 4.45 10.23 2.22
C LEU A 142 3.93 9.33 3.34
N LEU A 143 4.29 9.66 4.57
CA LEU A 143 3.90 8.96 5.78
C LEU A 143 3.09 9.89 6.68
N HIS A 144 2.13 9.32 7.40
CA HIS A 144 1.41 9.97 8.49
C HIS A 144 1.74 9.29 9.82
N LEU A 145 2.01 10.09 10.84
CA LEU A 145 2.22 9.64 12.20
C LEU A 145 1.12 10.25 13.07
N ASP A 146 0.41 9.41 13.82
CA ASP A 146 -0.67 9.85 14.72
C ASP A 146 -0.16 10.71 15.86
N HIS A 147 0.95 10.28 16.47
CA HIS A 147 1.46 10.92 17.68
C HIS A 147 2.94 10.64 17.87
N MET A 148 3.62 11.60 18.49
CA MET A 148 5.04 11.52 18.80
C MET A 148 5.26 12.08 20.21
N ARG A 149 5.66 11.23 21.15
CA ARG A 149 5.86 11.63 22.56
C ARG A 149 7.22 12.28 22.76
N ALA A 150 8.24 11.85 22.02
CA ALA A 150 9.61 12.36 22.13
C ALA A 150 10.07 13.18 20.91
N LYS A 151 9.41 14.30 20.62
CA LYS A 151 9.64 15.14 19.42
C LYS A 151 11.11 15.38 19.08
N ALA A 152 11.88 15.99 19.98
CA ALA A 152 13.27 16.36 19.71
C ALA A 152 14.17 15.16 19.36
N LYS A 153 13.95 14.03 20.02
CA LYS A 153 14.73 12.80 19.78
C LYS A 153 14.31 12.13 18.47
N TYR A 154 13.01 12.09 18.21
CA TYR A 154 12.46 11.52 17.00
C TYR A 154 12.94 12.28 15.77
N VAL A 155 12.83 13.62 15.79
CA VAL A 155 13.34 14.51 14.73
C VAL A 155 14.79 14.21 14.40
N LYS A 156 15.68 14.21 15.42
CA LYS A 156 17.11 13.87 15.23
C LYS A 156 17.34 12.49 14.62
N THR A 157 16.50 11.52 14.97
CA THR A 157 16.63 10.15 14.46
C THR A 157 16.22 10.08 13.00
N VAL A 158 15.12 10.73 12.62
CA VAL A 158 14.65 10.83 11.24
C VAL A 158 15.63 11.60 10.37
N GLU A 159 16.14 12.74 10.83
CA GLU A 159 17.16 13.53 10.12
C GLU A 159 18.42 12.69 9.87
N LYS A 160 18.88 11.95 10.88
CA LYS A 160 20.02 11.04 10.75
C LYS A 160 19.76 9.97 9.70
N TRP A 161 18.61 9.30 9.74
CA TRP A 161 18.29 8.27 8.74
C TRP A 161 18.16 8.84 7.33
N ALA A 162 17.54 10.01 7.18
CA ALA A 162 17.44 10.67 5.89
C ALA A 162 18.83 10.99 5.34
N SER A 163 19.74 11.52 6.17
CA SER A 163 21.13 11.77 5.79
C SER A 163 21.89 10.48 5.44
N ASP A 164 21.86 9.47 6.31
CA ASP A 164 22.60 8.21 6.14
C ASP A 164 22.15 7.47 4.86
N LEU A 165 20.85 7.54 4.53
CA LEU A 165 20.25 6.94 3.34
C LEU A 165 20.21 7.87 2.12
N ARG A 166 20.79 9.07 2.22
CA ARG A 166 20.80 10.10 1.15
C ARG A 166 19.39 10.44 0.63
N LEU A 167 18.40 10.40 1.51
CA LEU A 167 17.03 10.80 1.23
C LEU A 167 16.88 12.31 1.46
N THR A 168 16.05 12.93 0.63
CA THR A 168 15.65 14.34 0.72
C THR A 168 14.18 14.44 1.05
N GLY A 169 13.68 15.60 1.48
CA GLY A 169 12.26 15.76 1.78
C GLY A 169 11.96 16.68 2.95
N ARG A 170 10.84 16.43 3.63
CA ARG A 170 10.34 17.26 4.73
C ARG A 170 9.72 16.42 5.84
N LEU A 171 10.03 16.74 7.10
CA LEU A 171 9.22 16.37 8.26
C LEU A 171 8.38 17.59 8.64
N MET A 172 7.07 17.45 8.58
CA MET A 172 6.12 18.56 8.66
C MET A 172 5.20 18.36 9.86
N PHE A 173 5.09 19.38 10.70
CA PHE A 173 4.18 19.41 11.84
C PHE A 173 3.10 20.46 11.61
N MET A 174 1.83 20.08 11.79
CA MET A 174 0.71 21.01 11.79
C MET A 174 -0.33 20.57 12.83
N GLY A 175 -0.32 21.23 13.99
CA GLY A 175 -1.17 20.84 15.12
C GLY A 175 -0.88 19.40 15.57
N LYS A 176 -1.87 18.52 15.45
CA LYS A 176 -1.74 17.08 15.76
C LYS A 176 -1.23 16.24 14.59
N ILE A 177 -1.25 16.78 13.37
CA ILE A 177 -0.85 16.06 12.17
C ILE A 177 0.67 16.12 12.03
N ILE A 178 1.27 14.96 11.82
CA ILE A 178 2.70 14.81 11.58
C ILE A 178 2.90 14.04 10.28
N LEU A 179 3.54 14.68 9.31
CA LEU A 179 3.79 14.11 7.99
C LEU A 179 5.29 13.97 7.73
N ILE A 180 5.70 12.85 7.15
CA ILE A 180 7.06 12.67 6.64
C ILE A 180 6.98 12.45 5.15
N LEU A 181 7.55 13.37 4.39
CA LEU A 181 7.70 13.28 2.95
C LEU A 181 9.17 12.99 2.65
N LEU A 182 9.43 11.91 1.94
CA LEU A 182 10.78 11.48 1.55
C LEU A 182 10.86 11.31 0.06
N GLN A 183 12.03 11.62 -0.49
CA GLN A 183 12.36 11.47 -1.88
C GLN A 183 13.80 10.95 -2.05
N GLY A 184 13.97 9.88 -2.82
CA GLY A 184 15.27 9.26 -3.09
C GLY A 184 15.15 7.90 -3.76
N ASP A 185 16.22 7.11 -3.76
CA ASP A 185 16.23 5.81 -4.43
C ASP A 185 15.27 4.82 -3.76
N ARG A 186 14.69 3.91 -4.56
CA ARG A 186 13.72 2.91 -4.07
C ARG A 186 14.26 2.06 -2.93
N SER A 187 15.51 1.61 -3.06
CA SER A 187 16.19 0.81 -2.03
C SER A 187 16.31 1.57 -0.72
N ASN A 188 16.62 2.85 -0.78
CA ASN A 188 16.84 3.70 0.39
C ASN A 188 15.52 4.04 1.07
N ILE A 189 14.44 4.25 0.30
CA ILE A 189 13.08 4.40 0.85
C ILE A 189 12.62 3.12 1.55
N LYS A 190 12.87 1.95 0.96
CA LYS A 190 12.57 0.66 1.61
C LYS A 190 13.37 0.46 2.90
N GLU A 191 14.65 0.80 2.90
CA GLU A 191 15.49 0.74 4.08
C GLU A 191 15.00 1.69 5.18
N TYR A 192 14.58 2.91 4.82
CA TYR A 192 13.97 3.85 5.75
C TYR A 192 12.71 3.25 6.40
N LEU A 193 11.82 2.63 5.62
CA LEU A 193 10.62 1.96 6.15
C LEU A 193 10.96 0.81 7.10
N ILE A 194 12.04 0.07 6.84
CA ILE A 194 12.53 -0.98 7.74
C ILE A 194 13.02 -0.37 9.05
N LEU A 195 13.86 0.67 9.00
CA LEU A 195 14.34 1.39 10.19
C LEU A 195 13.18 1.92 11.02
N GLN A 196 12.20 2.53 10.35
CA GLN A 196 10.98 3.08 10.95
C GLN A 196 10.15 2.03 11.70
N LYS A 197 10.06 0.80 11.17
CA LYS A 197 9.32 -0.32 11.80
C LYS A 197 10.11 -1.05 12.89
N THR A 198 11.44 -1.08 12.78
CA THR A 198 12.29 -1.92 13.63
C THR A 198 12.93 -1.16 14.79
N SER A 199 13.15 0.15 14.64
CA SER A 199 13.86 0.97 15.61
C SER A 199 12.97 1.53 16.70
N LYS A 200 13.55 1.67 17.90
CA LYS A 200 12.86 2.28 19.05
C LYS A 200 13.05 3.81 19.05
N VAL A 201 12.28 4.48 18.21
CA VAL A 201 12.39 5.92 18.00
C VAL A 201 11.58 6.75 18.98
N ASP A 202 10.43 6.27 19.42
CA ASP A 202 9.56 6.98 20.36
C ASP A 202 9.69 6.43 21.79
N VAL A 203 8.85 6.94 22.69
CA VAL A 203 8.73 6.48 24.08
C VAL A 203 7.29 6.11 24.41
N ASP A 204 7.07 5.15 25.30
CA ASP A 204 5.73 4.78 25.78
C ASP A 204 5.19 5.77 26.84
N SER A 205 4.02 5.48 27.39
CA SER A 205 3.43 6.27 28.49
C SER A 205 4.23 6.28 29.78
N SER A 206 5.20 5.37 29.92
CA SER A 206 6.12 5.30 31.03
C SER A 206 7.49 5.92 30.70
N GLY A 207 7.65 6.52 29.52
CA GLY A 207 8.90 7.14 29.07
C GLY A 207 9.97 6.15 28.59
N LYS A 208 9.67 4.84 28.50
CA LYS A 208 10.62 3.84 28.00
C LYS A 208 10.63 3.83 26.48
N LYS A 209 11.80 3.58 25.88
CA LYS A 209 11.96 3.53 24.42
C LYS A 209 11.05 2.46 23.82
N CYS A 210 10.20 2.85 22.86
CA CYS A 210 9.29 1.96 22.16
C CYS A 210 9.44 2.13 20.63
N LYS A 211 8.94 1.14 19.88
CA LYS A 211 8.86 1.23 18.41
C LYS A 211 7.67 2.09 18.03
N GLU A 212 7.76 2.77 16.89
CA GLU A 212 6.59 3.38 16.28
C GLU A 212 5.61 2.27 15.86
N LYS A 213 4.33 2.41 16.23
CA LYS A 213 3.28 1.40 15.98
C LYS A 213 2.15 1.94 15.11
N MET A 214 1.97 3.26 15.04
CA MET A 214 0.82 3.92 14.40
C MET A 214 1.30 4.81 13.26
N ILE A 215 2.17 4.26 12.40
CA ILE A 215 2.60 4.92 11.17
C ILE A 215 1.82 4.39 9.97
N SER A 216 1.22 5.31 9.21
CA SER A 216 0.48 4.99 8.00
C SER A 216 1.28 5.45 6.78
N VAL A 217 1.45 4.57 5.80
CA VAL A 217 1.99 4.95 4.48
C VAL A 217 0.83 5.53 3.68
N LEU A 218 0.83 6.84 3.45
CA LEU A 218 -0.22 7.53 2.69
C LEU A 218 0.02 7.37 1.18
N CYS A 219 1.26 7.54 0.73
CA CYS A 219 1.61 7.45 -0.68
C CYS A 219 3.03 6.91 -0.85
N GLU A 220 3.24 6.01 -1.81
CA GLU A 220 4.56 5.63 -2.31
C GLU A 220 4.50 5.64 -3.85
N THR A 221 5.20 6.56 -4.49
CA THR A 221 5.12 6.73 -5.95
C THR A 221 6.49 6.95 -6.59
N LYS A 222 6.67 6.45 -7.80
CA LYS A 222 7.82 6.77 -8.63
C LYS A 222 7.65 8.20 -9.17
N VAL A 223 8.73 8.95 -9.16
CA VAL A 223 8.82 10.31 -9.68
C VAL A 223 9.83 10.32 -10.81
N GLN A 224 9.55 11.06 -11.89
CA GLN A 224 10.54 11.17 -12.98
C GLN A 224 11.83 11.78 -12.43
N SER A 225 12.98 11.27 -12.85
CA SER A 225 14.31 11.63 -12.33
C SER A 225 14.65 13.13 -12.39
N GLN A 226 13.94 13.87 -13.25
CA GLN A 226 14.08 15.32 -13.44
C GLN A 226 13.42 16.16 -12.33
N HIS A 227 12.47 15.58 -11.58
CA HIS A 227 11.72 16.28 -10.53
C HIS A 227 12.31 16.01 -9.14
N LYS A 228 13.58 16.35 -8.93
CA LYS A 228 14.16 16.39 -7.57
C LYS A 228 13.61 17.61 -6.83
N ARG A 229 12.43 17.46 -6.22
CA ARG A 229 11.65 18.54 -5.60
C ARG A 229 12.28 19.06 -4.32
N PHE A 230 13.08 18.24 -3.66
CA PHE A 230 13.78 18.59 -2.44
C PHE A 230 15.29 18.42 -2.63
N GLN A 231 16.04 19.47 -2.32
CA GLN A 231 17.51 19.42 -2.36
C GLN A 231 18.09 18.76 -1.11
N THR A 232 17.43 18.95 0.03
CA THR A 232 17.83 18.52 1.38
C THR A 232 16.63 17.96 2.13
N PHE A 233 16.88 17.31 3.26
CA PHE A 233 15.84 17.00 4.24
C PHE A 233 15.74 18.13 5.26
N GLU A 234 14.53 18.64 5.51
CA GLU A 234 14.30 19.72 6.49
C GLU A 234 13.08 19.42 7.37
N VAL A 235 13.06 20.07 8.53
CA VAL A 235 11.96 19.99 9.49
C VAL A 235 11.24 21.34 9.47
N LYS A 236 9.92 21.32 9.25
CA LYS A 236 9.10 22.53 9.19
C LYS A 236 7.85 22.41 10.06
N GLU A 237 7.46 23.55 10.64
CA GLU A 237 6.25 23.69 11.45
C GLU A 237 5.32 24.68 10.77
N TYR A 238 4.04 24.32 10.68
CA TYR A 238 3.00 25.12 10.04
C TYR A 238 1.88 25.40 11.04
N SER A 239 1.39 26.63 11.02
CA SER A 239 0.32 27.07 11.91
C SER A 239 -1.06 26.88 11.29
N THR A 240 -1.14 26.88 9.96
CA THR A 240 -2.42 26.78 9.22
C THR A 240 -2.35 25.77 8.07
N LEU A 241 -3.53 25.30 7.66
CA LEU A 241 -3.66 24.41 6.51
C LEU A 241 -3.19 25.05 5.20
N ASP A 242 -3.41 26.37 5.06
CA ASP A 242 -3.00 27.14 3.89
C ASP A 242 -1.47 27.21 3.75
N GLU A 243 -0.76 27.40 4.86
CA GLU A 243 0.70 27.37 4.89
C GLU A 243 1.24 25.98 4.50
N LEU A 244 0.61 24.91 5.01
CA LEU A 244 0.98 23.55 4.63
C LEU A 244 0.70 23.29 3.15
N ASN A 245 -0.46 23.72 2.64
CA ASN A 245 -0.81 23.59 1.22
C ASN A 245 0.22 24.30 0.32
N LYS A 246 0.61 25.52 0.67
CA LYS A 246 1.63 26.30 -0.06
C LYS A 246 2.97 25.58 -0.17
N GLU A 247 3.39 24.84 0.86
CA GLU A 247 4.61 24.02 0.77
C GLU A 247 4.45 22.93 -0.31
N PHE A 248 3.31 22.23 -0.34
CA PHE A 248 3.04 21.22 -1.35
C PHE A 248 2.90 21.83 -2.75
N GLU A 249 2.27 22.99 -2.89
CA GLU A 249 2.19 23.73 -4.15
C GLU A 249 3.58 24.13 -4.66
N THR A 250 4.44 24.66 -3.79
CA THR A 250 5.82 25.04 -4.12
C THR A 250 6.65 23.84 -4.58
N ALA A 251 6.37 22.66 -4.02
CA ALA A 251 6.98 21.40 -4.42
C ALA A 251 6.31 20.74 -5.64
N GLU A 252 5.28 21.34 -6.25
CA GLU A 252 4.46 20.75 -7.33
C GLU A 252 3.79 19.42 -6.92
N LEU A 253 3.32 19.34 -5.68
CA LEU A 253 2.68 18.19 -5.03
C LEU A 253 1.24 18.48 -4.59
N THR A 254 0.58 19.45 -5.22
CA THR A 254 -0.81 19.87 -4.89
C THR A 254 -1.79 18.70 -4.93
N THR A 255 -1.58 17.74 -5.83
CA THR A 255 -2.41 16.53 -5.93
C THR A 255 -2.28 15.64 -4.69
N LEU A 256 -1.05 15.41 -4.21
CA LEU A 256 -0.81 14.65 -2.97
C LEU A 256 -1.42 15.36 -1.76
N PHE A 257 -1.32 16.68 -1.69
CA PHE A 257 -1.96 17.44 -0.63
C PHE A 257 -3.47 17.21 -0.64
N SER A 258 -4.14 17.47 -1.77
CA SER A 258 -5.59 17.35 -1.89
C SER A 258 -6.12 15.93 -1.61
N GLU A 259 -5.35 14.89 -1.98
CA GLU A 259 -5.75 13.49 -1.82
C GLU A 259 -5.57 13.00 -0.38
N PHE A 260 -4.48 13.40 0.30
CA PHE A 260 -4.08 12.76 1.56
C PHE A 260 -4.15 13.65 2.80
N VAL A 261 -4.11 14.98 2.68
CA VAL A 261 -4.05 15.86 3.86
C VAL A 261 -5.44 16.25 4.40
N PRO A 262 -6.42 16.67 3.58
CA PRO A 262 -7.77 16.96 4.06
C PRO A 262 -8.46 15.83 4.84
N PRO A 263 -8.33 14.54 4.45
CA PRO A 263 -8.94 13.44 5.21
C PRO A 263 -8.39 13.28 6.64
N LEU A 264 -7.17 13.74 6.92
CA LEU A 264 -6.53 13.63 8.24
C LEU A 264 -7.01 14.69 9.24
N LEU A 265 -7.74 15.71 8.76
CA LEU A 265 -8.27 16.80 9.58
C LEU A 265 -9.68 16.53 10.11
N ARG A 266 -10.27 15.38 9.77
CA ARG A 266 -11.63 14.99 10.16
C ARG A 266 -11.69 14.28 11.50
#